data_AF-A0A7X1YB98-F1
#
_entry.id   AF-A0A7X1YB98-F1
#
_cell.length_a   1.000
_cell.length_b   1.000
_cell.length_c   1.000
_cell.angle_alpha   90.00
_cell.angle_beta   90.00
_cell.angle_gamma   90.00
#
_symmetry.space_group_name_H-M   'P 1'
#
loop_
_entity.id
_entity.type
_entity.pdbx_description
1 polymer ?
#
loop_
_entity_poly.entity_id
_entity_poly.type
_entity_poly.pdbx_seq_one_letter_code
_entity_poly.pdbx_strand_id
1 'polypeptide(L)'
;LKHCSGALNVLDRGGNVLLALRPEDIGPHNLLASQRKAYTALSTKTPTRLFAERARNNPETANLNSIPELLLLGGGVPLFAGSELVGAMGVAGAGGAEQDEACAVSAAQQIGLTTQRN
;
A
#
# COMPACT_ATOMS: atom_id res chain seq x y z
N LEU A 1 -10.87 -12.28 2.01
CA LEU A 1 -9.46 -12.68 1.82
C LEU A 1 -9.24 -14.04 1.13
N LYS A 2 -10.24 -14.94 0.98
CA LYS A 2 -10.04 -16.26 0.32
C LYS A 2 -9.45 -16.22 -1.12
N HIS A 3 -9.39 -15.03 -1.75
CA HIS A 3 -8.79 -14.78 -3.07
C HIS A 3 -7.62 -13.78 -3.02
N CYS A 4 -7.06 -13.52 -1.84
CA CYS A 4 -5.92 -12.62 -1.63
C CYS A 4 -4.75 -13.43 -1.08
N SER A 5 -3.90 -13.97 -1.96
CA SER A 5 -2.61 -14.56 -1.59
C SER A 5 -1.50 -13.62 -2.03
N GLY A 6 -0.78 -13.02 -1.09
CA GLY A 6 0.26 -12.02 -1.38
C GLY A 6 1.07 -11.71 -0.13
N ALA A 7 2.20 -11.01 -0.31
CA ALA A 7 2.94 -10.44 0.80
C ALA A 7 2.17 -9.22 1.36
N LEU A 8 2.21 -9.05 2.68
CA LEU A 8 1.50 -8.03 3.44
C LEU A 8 2.49 -7.31 4.36
N ASN A 9 2.43 -5.98 4.37
CA ASN A 9 3.03 -5.15 5.41
C ASN A 9 2.00 -4.18 5.98
N VAL A 10 2.00 -3.99 7.30
CA VAL A 10 1.21 -2.97 7.99
C VAL A 10 2.16 -2.07 8.77
N LEU A 11 2.00 -0.76 8.58
CA LEU A 11 2.75 0.27 9.28
C LEU A 11 1.86 1.02 10.26
N ASP A 12 2.41 1.41 11.40
CA ASP A 12 1.80 2.42 12.27
C ASP A 12 1.88 3.83 11.65
N ARG A 13 1.29 4.82 12.32
CA ARG A 13 1.33 6.22 11.88
C ARG A 13 2.75 6.81 11.79
N GLY A 14 3.71 6.27 12.54
CA GLY A 14 5.11 6.69 12.53
C GLY A 14 5.94 6.03 11.43
N GLY A 15 5.38 5.06 10.69
CA GLY A 15 6.09 4.30 9.66
C GLY A 15 6.79 3.04 10.17
N ASN A 16 6.58 2.66 11.43
CA ASN A 16 7.14 1.42 11.97
C ASN A 16 6.34 0.22 11.50
N VAL A 17 7.03 -0.87 11.18
CA VAL A 17 6.38 -2.14 10.79
C VAL A 17 5.72 -2.77 12.01
N LEU A 18 4.40 -2.95 11.95
CA LEU A 18 3.61 -3.70 12.94
C LEU A 18 3.48 -5.17 12.55
N LEU A 19 3.35 -5.44 11.25
CA LEU A 19 3.17 -6.78 10.71
C LEU A 19 3.85 -6.87 9.35
N ALA A 20 4.56 -7.99 9.13
CA ALA A 20 5.13 -8.35 7.84
C ALA A 20 4.94 -9.85 7.62
N LEU A 21 4.23 -10.24 6.56
CA LEU A 21 3.93 -11.64 6.23
C LEU A 21 4.13 -11.87 4.74
N ARG A 22 4.68 -13.03 4.36
CA ARG A 22 4.77 -13.49 2.97
C ARG A 22 4.51 -15.00 2.92
N PRO A 23 3.45 -15.46 2.23
CA PRO A 23 3.26 -16.87 1.94
C PRO A 23 4.43 -17.47 1.16
N GLU A 24 4.71 -18.77 1.33
CA GLU A 24 5.89 -19.43 0.76
C GLU A 24 5.90 -19.39 -0.78
N ASP A 25 4.73 -19.45 -1.42
CA ASP A 25 4.51 -19.43 -2.87
C ASP A 25 4.64 -18.04 -3.51
N ILE A 26 4.75 -16.97 -2.72
CA ILE A 26 4.87 -15.60 -3.22
C ILE A 26 6.34 -15.20 -3.37
N GLY A 27 6.75 -14.71 -4.54
CA GLY A 27 8.16 -14.36 -4.82
C GLY A 27 8.78 -13.39 -3.78
N PRO A 28 10.08 -13.54 -3.44
CA PRO A 28 10.70 -12.90 -2.27
C PRO A 28 10.70 -11.37 -2.31
N HIS A 29 10.77 -10.77 -3.50
CA HIS A 29 10.75 -9.32 -3.69
C HIS A 29 9.45 -8.66 -3.20
N ASN A 30 8.35 -9.41 -3.10
CA ASN A 30 7.05 -8.87 -2.72
C ASN A 30 6.99 -8.44 -1.25
N LEU A 31 7.83 -9.00 -0.36
CA LEU A 31 7.87 -8.55 1.03
C LEU A 31 8.37 -7.09 1.12
N LEU A 32 9.47 -6.78 0.43
CA LEU A 32 9.99 -5.41 0.37
C LEU A 32 9.06 -4.49 -0.43
N ALA A 33 8.46 -4.99 -1.53
CA ALA A 33 7.52 -4.21 -2.31
C ALA A 33 6.28 -3.82 -1.51
N SER A 34 5.68 -4.76 -0.75
CA SER A 34 4.54 -4.46 0.12
C SER A 34 4.90 -3.41 1.19
N GLN A 35 6.08 -3.50 1.80
CA GLN A 35 6.55 -2.49 2.74
C GLN A 35 6.69 -1.10 2.10
N ARG A 36 7.32 -0.99 0.92
CA ARG A 36 7.49 0.29 0.22
C ARG A 36 6.17 0.89 -0.26
N LYS A 37 5.21 0.04 -0.68
CA LYS A 37 3.85 0.47 -1.00
C LYS A 37 3.15 1.05 0.23
N ALA A 38 3.23 0.36 1.38
CA ALA A 38 2.67 0.87 2.64
C ALA A 38 3.30 2.20 3.05
N TYR A 39 4.64 2.30 2.98
CA TYR A 39 5.39 3.53 3.28
C TYR A 39 4.97 4.69 2.37
N THR A 40 4.84 4.43 1.07
CA THR A 40 4.40 5.43 0.09
C THR A 40 2.98 5.90 0.41
N ALA A 41 2.07 4.98 0.70
CA ALA A 41 0.70 5.31 1.04
C ALA A 41 0.58 6.12 2.34
N LEU A 42 1.38 5.77 3.36
CA LEU A 42 1.45 6.50 4.62
C LEU A 42 1.96 7.93 4.42
N SER A 43 3.11 8.06 3.75
CA SER A 43 3.83 9.34 3.59
C SER A 43 3.05 10.34 2.73
N THR A 44 2.32 9.84 1.73
CA THR A 44 1.57 10.66 0.78
C THR A 44 0.08 10.77 1.12
N LYS A 45 -0.39 9.98 2.10
CA LYS A 45 -1.80 9.85 2.49
C LYS A 45 -2.70 9.52 1.30
N THR A 46 -2.15 8.80 0.32
CA THR A 46 -2.77 8.52 -0.99
C THR A 46 -2.55 7.06 -1.35
N PRO A 47 -3.57 6.32 -1.83
CA PRO A 47 -3.36 4.98 -2.39
C PRO A 47 -2.29 4.98 -3.50
N THR A 48 -1.39 4.00 -3.50
CA THR A 48 -0.19 4.05 -4.36
C THR A 48 -0.52 3.99 -5.85
N ARG A 49 -1.64 3.37 -6.24
CA ARG A 49 -2.09 3.35 -7.65
C ARG A 49 -2.50 4.75 -8.11
N LEU A 50 -3.29 5.45 -7.30
CA LEU A 50 -3.68 6.84 -7.56
C LEU A 50 -2.47 7.78 -7.54
N PHE A 51 -1.54 7.56 -6.61
CA PHE A 51 -0.31 8.33 -6.55
C PHE A 51 0.56 8.14 -7.80
N ALA A 52 0.69 6.90 -8.30
CA ALA A 52 1.40 6.59 -9.54
C ALA A 52 0.75 7.25 -10.76
N GLU A 53 -0.58 7.26 -10.84
CA GLU A 53 -1.31 7.95 -11.90
C GLU A 53 -1.03 9.46 -11.89
N ARG A 54 -1.16 10.10 -10.72
CA ARG A 54 -0.88 11.54 -10.54
C ARG A 54 0.54 11.90 -10.94
N ALA A 55 1.52 11.11 -10.50
CA ALA A 55 2.93 11.34 -10.83
C ALA A 55 3.19 11.25 -12.35
N ARG A 56 2.62 10.27 -13.04
CA ARG A 56 2.77 10.13 -14.50
C ARG A 56 2.13 11.27 -15.28
N ASN A 57 1.04 11.85 -14.76
CA ASN A 57 0.27 12.87 -15.44
C ASN A 57 0.71 14.31 -15.10
N ASN A 58 1.74 14.49 -14.25
CA ASN A 58 2.29 15.80 -13.92
C ASN A 58 3.83 15.81 -14.07
N PRO A 59 4.38 16.57 -15.04
CA PRO A 59 5.82 16.67 -15.28
C PRO A 59 6.66 17.04 -14.04
N GLU A 60 6.14 17.85 -13.13
CA GLU A 60 6.84 18.28 -11.91
C GLU A 60 7.03 17.13 -10.90
N THR A 61 6.21 16.09 -11.00
CA THR A 61 6.19 14.94 -10.08
C THR A 61 6.55 13.61 -10.75
N ALA A 62 6.84 13.63 -12.06
CA ALA A 62 7.13 12.42 -12.83
C ALA A 62 8.37 11.67 -12.31
N ASN A 63 9.33 12.39 -11.72
CA ASN A 63 10.56 11.84 -11.14
C ASN A 63 10.37 11.22 -9.74
N LEU A 64 9.20 11.31 -9.11
CA LEU A 64 8.96 10.68 -7.79
C LEU A 64 9.15 9.15 -7.82
N ASN A 65 9.05 8.52 -8.99
CA ASN A 65 9.35 7.11 -9.19
C ASN A 65 10.84 6.75 -9.06
N SER A 66 11.75 7.74 -9.00
CA SER A 66 13.19 7.56 -8.83
C SER A 66 13.65 7.61 -7.37
N ILE A 67 12.76 7.97 -6.44
CA ILE A 67 13.05 8.04 -5.01
C ILE A 67 13.11 6.61 -4.45
N PRO A 68 14.24 6.13 -3.88
CA PRO A 68 14.42 4.73 -3.47
C PRO A 68 13.39 4.19 -2.48
N GLU A 69 12.88 5.07 -1.60
CA GLU A 69 11.93 4.72 -0.55
C GLU A 69 10.50 4.58 -1.10
N LEU A 70 10.18 5.26 -2.20
CA LEU A 70 8.85 5.25 -2.78
C LEU A 70 8.66 4.07 -3.74
N LEU A 71 7.46 3.51 -3.75
CA LEU A 71 7.04 2.54 -4.74
C LEU A 71 5.68 2.93 -5.30
N LEU A 72 5.71 3.55 -6.49
CA LEU A 72 4.55 3.99 -7.26
C LEU A 72 3.95 2.82 -8.04
N LEU A 73 3.44 1.84 -7.30
CA LEU A 73 2.77 0.66 -7.83
C LEU A 73 1.59 0.30 -6.93
N GLY A 74 0.42 0.04 -7.52
CA GLY A 74 -0.81 -0.23 -6.77
C GLY A 74 -0.67 -1.38 -5.76
N GLY A 75 -1.37 -1.24 -4.63
CA GLY A 75 -1.34 -2.20 -3.51
C GLY A 75 -1.07 -1.58 -2.14
N GLY A 76 -0.66 -0.32 -2.07
CA GLY A 76 -0.53 0.42 -0.82
C GLY A 76 -1.75 1.30 -0.58
N VAL A 77 -2.31 1.27 0.63
CA VAL A 77 -3.44 2.12 1.06
C VAL A 77 -3.16 2.76 2.42
N PRO A 78 -3.50 4.05 2.60
CA PRO A 78 -3.53 4.65 3.92
C PRO A 78 -4.67 4.02 4.74
N LEU A 79 -4.53 3.99 6.06
CA LEU A 79 -5.56 3.47 6.97
C LEU A 79 -6.04 4.60 7.87
N PHE A 80 -7.35 4.86 7.82
CA PHE A 80 -8.01 5.90 8.60
C PHE A 80 -9.02 5.33 9.59
N ALA A 81 -9.03 5.88 10.80
CA ALA A 81 -10.10 5.73 11.78
C ALA A 81 -10.88 7.07 11.82
N GLY A 82 -11.99 7.13 11.09
CA GLY A 82 -12.66 8.41 10.82
C GLY A 82 -11.77 9.32 9.97
N SER A 83 -11.39 10.48 10.49
CA SER A 83 -10.49 11.43 9.83
C SER A 83 -9.02 11.30 10.23
N GLU A 84 -8.72 10.46 11.22
CA GLU A 84 -7.37 10.24 11.73
C GLU A 84 -6.63 9.18 10.91
N LEU A 85 -5.46 9.54 10.37
CA LEU A 85 -4.55 8.58 9.75
C LEU A 85 -3.87 7.76 10.86
N VAL A 86 -4.17 6.48 10.95
CA VAL A 86 -3.65 5.59 12.00
C VAL A 86 -2.51 4.69 11.51
N GLY A 87 -2.32 4.59 10.19
CA GLY A 87 -1.25 3.79 9.60
C GLY A 87 -1.40 3.62 8.09
N ALA A 88 -0.78 2.57 7.57
CA ALA A 88 -0.93 2.15 6.17
C ALA A 88 -0.74 0.64 6.03
N MET A 89 -1.29 0.10 4.94
CA MET A 89 -1.13 -1.29 4.56
C MET A 89 -0.58 -1.37 3.14
N GLY A 90 0.25 -2.37 2.85
CA GLY A 90 0.72 -2.68 1.52
C GLY A 90 0.58 -4.16 1.21
N VAL A 91 0.10 -4.47 0.01
CA VAL A 91 -0.01 -5.83 -0.53
C VAL A 91 0.81 -5.94 -1.83
N ALA A 92 1.49 -7.07 -2.03
CA ALA A 92 2.22 -7.34 -3.25
C ALA A 92 2.19 -8.83 -3.62
N GLY A 93 1.97 -9.13 -4.88
CA GLY A 93 2.01 -10.49 -5.42
C GLY A 93 0.66 -11.19 -5.51
N ALA A 94 -0.46 -10.48 -5.32
CA ALA A 94 -1.81 -11.04 -5.37
C ALA A 94 -2.40 -11.22 -6.77
N GLY A 95 -1.66 -10.86 -7.83
CA GLY A 95 -2.12 -10.96 -9.23
C GLY A 95 -2.03 -9.66 -10.02
N GLY A 96 -1.46 -8.60 -9.44
CA GLY A 96 -1.22 -7.33 -10.13
C GLY A 96 -1.61 -6.13 -9.26
N ALA A 97 -1.28 -4.92 -9.72
CA ALA A 97 -1.46 -3.69 -8.94
C ALA A 97 -2.91 -3.42 -8.50
N GLU A 98 -3.88 -3.74 -9.35
CA GLU A 98 -5.31 -3.60 -9.05
C GLU A 98 -5.77 -4.63 -8.02
N GLN A 99 -5.37 -5.89 -8.19
CA GLN A 99 -5.71 -6.97 -7.26
C GLN A 99 -5.05 -6.77 -5.89
N ASP A 100 -3.79 -6.34 -5.86
CA ASP A 100 -3.09 -5.97 -4.64
C ASP A 100 -3.86 -4.87 -3.88
N GLU A 101 -4.31 -3.83 -4.58
CA GLU A 101 -5.07 -2.74 -3.97
C GLU A 101 -6.44 -3.21 -3.48
N ALA A 102 -7.17 -3.99 -4.27
CA ALA A 102 -8.46 -4.56 -3.88
C ALA A 102 -8.34 -5.41 -2.60
N CYS A 103 -7.27 -6.20 -2.48
CA CYS A 103 -6.97 -6.97 -1.28
C CYS A 103 -6.70 -6.07 -0.06
N ALA A 104 -5.90 -5.01 -0.22
CA ALA A 104 -5.60 -4.08 0.85
C ALA A 104 -6.85 -3.31 1.32
N VAL A 105 -7.69 -2.84 0.38
CA VAL A 105 -8.96 -2.16 0.68
C VAL A 105 -9.92 -3.10 1.41
N SER A 106 -10.09 -4.33 0.91
CA SER A 106 -10.96 -5.32 1.55
C SER A 106 -10.50 -5.66 2.97
N ALA A 107 -9.18 -5.80 3.19
CA ALA A 107 -8.63 -6.04 4.51
C ALA A 107 -8.89 -4.88 5.48
N ALA A 108 -8.69 -3.63 5.04
CA ALA A 108 -8.97 -2.44 5.84
C ALA A 108 -10.45 -2.35 6.27
N GLN A 109 -11.36 -2.60 5.32
CA GLN A 109 -12.80 -2.59 5.59
C GLN A 109 -13.23 -3.67 6.59
N GLN A 110 -12.63 -4.86 6.53
CA GLN A 110 -12.92 -5.96 7.47
C GLN A 110 -12.57 -5.62 8.92
N ILE A 111 -11.61 -4.71 9.14
CA ILE A 111 -11.22 -4.25 10.48
C ILE A 111 -11.79 -2.86 10.82
N GLY A 112 -12.77 -2.37 10.05
CA GLY A 112 -13.46 -1.11 10.33
C GLY A 112 -12.66 0.16 10.01
N LEU A 113 -11.61 0.07 9.18
CA LEU A 113 -10.83 1.22 8.73
C LEU A 113 -11.22 1.63 7.30
N THR A 114 -11.05 2.91 6.98
CA THR A 114 -11.23 3.42 5.61
C THR A 114 -9.88 3.70 4.94
N THR A 115 -9.87 3.68 3.61
CA THR A 115 -8.67 3.99 2.80
C THR A 115 -8.68 5.39 2.19
N GLN A 116 -9.70 6.17 2.56
CA GLN A 116 -9.88 7.57 2.23
C GLN A 116 -10.28 8.30 3.50
N ARG A 117 -9.92 9.58 3.56
CA ARG A 117 -10.39 10.48 4.61
C ARG A 117 -11.86 10.79 4.35
N ASN A 118 -12.73 10.45 5.30
CA ASN A 118 -14.13 10.89 5.31
C ASN A 118 -14.24 12.38 5.60
#